data_AF-A0A1L4BM32-F1
#
_entry.id   AF-A0A1L4BM32-F1
#
_cell.length_a   1.000
_cell.length_b   1.000
_cell.length_c   1.000
_cell.angle_alpha   90.00
_cell.angle_beta   90.00
_cell.angle_gamma   90.00
#
_symmetry.space_group_name_H-M   'P 1'
#
loop_
_entity.id
_entity.type
_entity.pdbx_description
1 polymer ?
#
loop_
_entity_poly.entity_id
_entity_poly.type
_entity_poly.pdbx_seq_one_letter_code
_entity_poly.pdbx_strand_id
1 'polypeptide(L)'
;MTKTLTQQGAFRKERKALQRAIANGLTEKDIVMEMVKRMDNPDSAITLNQASAAVMYLTALCNKETPITDAVNAILQPSPDVIVQPV
;
A
#
# COMPACT_ATOMS: atom_id res chain seq x y z
N MET A 1 -24.29 17.65 -7.27
CA MET A 1 -23.87 16.37 -7.86
C MET A 1 -22.51 15.98 -7.28
N THR A 2 -22.47 14.95 -6.43
CA THR A 2 -21.23 14.33 -5.97
C THR A 2 -20.58 13.63 -7.17
N LYS A 3 -19.49 14.18 -7.70
CA LYS A 3 -18.73 13.53 -8.77
C LYS A 3 -18.06 12.28 -8.18
N THR A 4 -18.55 11.09 -8.55
CA THR A 4 -17.91 9.83 -8.18
C THR A 4 -16.46 9.84 -8.67
N LEU A 5 -15.51 9.61 -7.77
CA LEU A 5 -14.09 9.58 -8.10
C LEU A 5 -13.79 8.36 -8.99
N THR A 6 -13.06 8.55 -10.08
CA THR A 6 -12.47 7.43 -10.84
C THR A 6 -11.39 6.77 -9.98
N GLN A 7 -11.05 5.50 -10.27
CA GLN A 7 -9.96 4.81 -9.55
C GLN A 7 -8.64 5.61 -9.60
N GLN A 8 -8.29 6.14 -10.78
CA GLN A 8 -7.13 7.03 -10.92
C GLN A 8 -7.27 8.32 -10.11
N GLY A 9 -8.48 8.89 -10.04
CA GLY A 9 -8.78 10.07 -9.25
C GLY A 9 -8.62 9.83 -7.74
N ALA A 10 -9.09 8.68 -7.24
CA ALA A 10 -8.92 8.27 -5.85
C ALA A 10 -7.43 8.11 -5.50
N PHE A 11 -6.66 7.37 -6.33
CA PHE A 11 -5.22 7.24 -6.12
C PHE A 11 -4.49 8.58 -6.09
N ARG A 12 -4.79 9.48 -7.03
CA ARG A 12 -4.19 10.83 -7.05
C ARG A 12 -4.51 11.62 -5.78
N LYS A 13 -5.71 11.47 -5.23
CA LYS A 13 -6.13 12.14 -3.99
C LYS A 13 -5.34 11.60 -2.79
N GLU A 14 -5.25 10.29 -2.67
CA GLU A 14 -4.50 9.60 -1.62
C GLU A 14 -3.00 9.95 -1.66
N ARG A 15 -2.38 9.88 -2.84
CA ARG A 15 -0.98 10.30 -3.04
C ARG A 15 -0.73 11.74 -2.59
N LYS A 16 -1.62 12.67 -2.96
CA LYS A 16 -1.50 14.08 -2.52
C LYS A 16 -1.64 14.23 -1.01
N ALA A 17 -2.48 13.41 -0.36
CA ALA A 17 -2.63 13.42 1.08
C ALA A 17 -1.34 12.99 1.79
N LEU A 18 -0.71 11.89 1.35
CA LEU A 18 0.59 11.46 1.88
C LEU A 18 1.70 12.49 1.66
N GLN A 19 1.81 13.06 0.45
CA GLN A 19 2.80 14.10 0.17
C GLN A 19 2.62 15.33 1.08
N ARG A 20 1.36 15.73 1.32
CA ARG A 20 1.06 16.82 2.26
C ARG A 20 1.45 16.44 3.70
N ALA A 21 1.22 15.20 4.11
CA ALA A 21 1.60 14.73 5.44
C ALA A 21 3.13 14.81 5.66
N ILE A 22 3.90 14.31 4.70
CA ILE A 22 5.38 14.38 4.70
C ILE A 22 5.86 15.83 4.75
N ALA A 23 5.28 16.71 3.92
CA ALA A 23 5.64 18.13 3.90
C ALA A 23 5.36 18.86 5.23
N ASN A 24 4.49 18.31 6.08
CA ASN A 24 4.17 18.82 7.41
C ASN A 24 4.89 18.04 8.53
N GLY A 25 5.87 17.19 8.19
CA GLY A 25 6.65 16.43 9.17
C GLY A 25 5.90 15.28 9.87
N LEU A 26 4.76 14.84 9.31
CA LEU A 26 4.01 13.70 9.85
C LEU A 26 4.67 12.39 9.42
N THR A 27 4.77 11.45 10.36
CA THR A 27 5.27 10.09 10.11
C THR A 27 4.14 9.18 9.63
N GLU A 28 4.51 8.04 9.01
CA GLU A 28 3.53 7.01 8.66
C GLU A 28 2.75 6.53 9.89
N LYS A 29 3.42 6.43 11.05
CA LYS A 29 2.80 6.08 12.33
C LYS A 29 1.70 7.08 12.69
N ASP A 30 1.91 8.37 12.52
CA ASP A 30 0.89 9.40 12.84
C ASP A 30 -0.35 9.22 11.97
N ILE A 31 -0.16 8.95 10.68
CA ILE A 31 -1.23 8.70 9.71
C ILE A 31 -1.99 7.42 10.09
N VAL A 32 -1.28 6.33 10.36
CA VAL A 32 -1.86 5.04 10.77
C VAL A 32 -2.69 5.20 12.03
N MET A 33 -2.17 5.83 13.07
CA MET A 33 -2.89 6.03 14.33
C MET A 33 -4.16 6.87 14.13
N GLU A 34 -4.13 7.85 13.22
CA GLU A 34 -5.30 8.66 12.90
C GLU A 34 -6.32 7.89 12.04
N MET A 35 -5.87 7.00 11.15
CA MET A 35 -6.73 6.07 10.43
C MET A 35 -7.44 5.09 11.37
N VAL A 36 -6.70 4.45 12.28
CA VAL A 36 -7.23 3.46 13.24
C VAL A 36 -8.38 4.03 14.06
N LYS A 37 -8.27 5.27 14.55
CA LYS A 37 -9.34 5.95 15.33
C LYS A 37 -10.67 6.07 14.58
N ARG A 38 -10.66 5.99 13.24
CA ARG A 38 -11.85 6.13 12.37
C ARG A 38 -12.36 4.79 11.85
N MET A 39 -11.68 3.69 12.15
CA MET A 39 -12.08 2.34 11.76
C MET A 39 -12.93 1.68 12.85
N ASP A 40 -13.65 0.64 12.46
CA ASP A 40 -14.34 -0.21 13.41
C ASP A 40 -13.33 -0.95 14.31
N ASN A 41 -13.61 -1.04 15.61
CA ASN A 41 -12.75 -1.68 16.61
C ASN A 41 -11.31 -1.11 16.64
N PRO A 42 -11.14 0.18 17.00
CA PRO A 42 -9.84 0.85 16.98
C PRO A 42 -8.78 0.21 17.89
N ASP A 43 -9.21 -0.50 18.95
CA ASP A 43 -8.29 -1.16 19.90
C ASP A 43 -7.81 -2.53 19.42
N SER A 44 -8.27 -3.00 18.26
CA SER A 44 -7.87 -4.28 17.69
C SER A 44 -6.52 -4.21 16.99
N ALA A 45 -5.63 -5.15 17.31
CA ALA A 45 -4.38 -5.35 16.58
C ALA A 45 -4.62 -5.59 15.08
N ILE A 46 -5.75 -6.19 14.70
CA ILE A 46 -6.12 -6.42 13.30
C ILE A 46 -6.36 -5.08 12.60
N THR A 47 -7.08 -4.16 13.24
CA THR A 47 -7.37 -2.82 12.71
C THR A 47 -6.09 -2.02 12.51
N LEU A 48 -5.16 -2.09 13.48
CA LEU A 48 -3.82 -1.50 13.35
C LEU A 48 -3.05 -2.07 12.16
N ASN A 49 -3.01 -3.38 11.99
CA ASN A 49 -2.30 -4.03 10.89
C ASN A 49 -2.90 -3.65 9.52
N GLN A 50 -4.23 -3.57 9.42
CA GLN A 50 -4.91 -3.16 8.19
C GLN A 50 -4.57 -1.73 7.79
N ALA A 51 -4.66 -0.79 8.73
CA ALA A 51 -4.28 0.60 8.49
C ALA A 51 -2.79 0.72 8.11
N SER A 52 -1.92 -0.02 8.81
CA SER A 52 -0.48 -0.03 8.53
C SER A 52 -0.18 -0.55 7.12
N ALA A 53 -0.77 -1.68 6.74
CA ALA A 53 -0.58 -2.26 5.41
C ALA A 53 -1.05 -1.32 4.28
N ALA A 54 -2.16 -0.61 4.49
CA ALA A 54 -2.67 0.36 3.53
C ALA A 54 -1.71 1.54 3.31
N VAL A 55 -1.18 2.11 4.40
CA VAL A 55 -0.21 3.22 4.33
C VAL A 55 1.08 2.74 3.67
N MET A 56 1.65 1.62 4.13
CA MET A 56 2.88 1.05 3.57
C MET A 56 2.77 0.81 2.06
N TYR A 57 1.67 0.19 1.61
CA TYR A 57 1.47 -0.10 0.19
C TYR A 57 1.37 1.19 -0.64
N LEU A 58 0.63 2.19 -0.16
CA LEU A 58 0.51 3.45 -0.88
C LEU A 58 1.82 4.24 -0.89
N THR A 59 2.61 4.22 0.19
CA THR A 59 3.96 4.80 0.21
C THR A 59 4.85 4.16 -0.86
N ALA A 60 4.86 2.83 -0.95
CA ALA A 60 5.62 2.11 -1.98
C ALA A 60 5.23 2.59 -3.40
N LEU A 61 3.93 2.68 -3.69
CA LEU A 61 3.44 3.21 -4.98
C LEU A 61 3.88 4.68 -5.21
N CYS A 62 3.91 5.52 -4.17
CA CYS A 62 4.39 6.89 -4.28
C CYS A 62 5.89 6.98 -4.62
N ASN A 63 6.67 5.99 -4.17
CA ASN A 63 8.08 5.81 -4.48
C ASN A 63 8.33 5.12 -5.84
N LYS A 64 7.26 4.83 -6.59
CA LYS A 64 7.30 4.08 -7.87
C LYS A 64 7.70 2.61 -7.72
N GLU A 65 7.52 2.05 -6.53
CA GLU A 65 7.66 0.62 -6.28
C GLU A 65 6.31 -0.06 -6.55
N THR A 66 6.33 -1.29 -7.10
CA THR A 66 5.12 -2.03 -7.48
C THR A 66 5.14 -3.43 -6.87
N PRO A 67 5.09 -3.56 -5.52
CA PRO A 67 5.39 -4.82 -4.84
C PRO A 67 4.45 -5.98 -5.23
N ILE A 68 3.19 -5.70 -5.55
CA ILE A 68 2.27 -6.73 -6.06
C ILE A 68 2.68 -7.20 -7.46
N THR A 69 3.02 -6.26 -8.36
CA THR A 69 3.49 -6.60 -9.71
C THR A 69 4.78 -7.42 -9.63
N ASP A 70 5.70 -7.03 -8.76
CA ASP A 70 6.98 -7.73 -8.57
C ASP A 70 6.74 -9.16 -8.06
N ALA A 71 5.88 -9.34 -7.07
CA ALA A 71 5.50 -10.65 -6.55
C ALA A 71 4.81 -11.51 -7.60
N VAL A 72 3.86 -10.94 -8.36
CA VAL A 72 3.15 -11.67 -9.43
C VAL A 72 4.11 -12.10 -10.53
N ASN A 73 5.02 -11.22 -10.95
CA ASN A 73 6.03 -11.56 -11.95
C ASN A 73 6.95 -12.68 -11.46
N ALA A 74 7.36 -12.66 -10.19
CA ALA A 74 8.17 -13.72 -9.61
C ALA A 74 7.44 -15.08 -9.54
N ILE A 75 6.12 -15.07 -9.32
CA ILE A 75 5.30 -16.30 -9.33
C ILE A 75 5.12 -16.82 -10.75
N LEU A 76 4.87 -15.93 -11.72
CA LEU A 76 4.52 -16.30 -13.09
C LEU A 76 5.72 -16.59 -13.99
N GLN A 77 6.91 -16.11 -13.64
CA GLN A 77 8.16 -16.45 -14.34
C GLN A 77 8.83 -17.62 -13.60
N PRO A 78 8.73 -18.87 -14.11
CA PRO A 78 9.50 -19.96 -13.55
C PRO A 78 11.00 -19.64 -13.69
N SER A 79 11.77 -19.83 -12.62
CA SER A 79 13.22 -19.68 -12.63
C SER A 79 13.82 -20.45 -13.82
N PRO A 80 14.81 -19.91 -14.57
CA PRO A 80 15.42 -20.62 -15.69
C PRO A 80 16.17 -21.91 -15.34
N ASP A 81 16.34 -22.26 -14.06
CA ASP A 81 17.25 -23.32 -13.63
C ASP A 81 16.60 -24.43 -12.80
N VAL A 82 15.73 -25.20 -13.44
CA VAL A 82 15.62 -26.63 -13.11
C VAL A 82 15.93 -27.42 -14.37
N ILE A 83 17.21 -27.43 -14.75
CA ILE A 83 17.75 -28.53 -15.56
C ILE A 83 17.68 -29.77 -14.67
N VAL A 84 16.61 -30.54 -14.81
CA VAL A 84 16.55 -31.91 -14.29
C VAL A 84 17.64 -32.68 -15.04
N GLN A 85 18.78 -32.92 -14.39
CA GLN A 85 19.75 -33.86 -14.93
C GLN A 85 19.10 -35.25 -14.96
N PRO A 86 19.09 -35.95 -16.10
CA PRO A 86 18.59 -37.32 -16.14
C PRO A 86 19.51 -38.20 -15.30
N VAL A 87 18.89 -39.00 -14.42
CA VAL A 87 19.53 -40.05 -13.62
C VAL A 87 20.02 -41.18 -14.53
#